data_AF-A0A950NH49-F1
#
_entry.id   AF-A0A950NH49-F1
#
_cell.length_a   1.000
_cell.length_b   1.000
_cell.length_c   1.000
_cell.angle_alpha   90.00
_cell.angle_beta   90.00
_cell.angle_gamma   90.00
#
_symmetry.space_group_name_H-M   'P 1'
#
loop_
_entity.id
_entity.type
_entity.pdbx_description
1 polymer ?
#
loop_
_entity_poly.entity_id
_entity_poly.type
_entity_poly.pdbx_seq_one_letter_code
_entity_poly.pdbx_strand_id
1 'polypeptide(L)'
;MAAAIERDAEGQRALLAGDREAARAALRSAADLYRRSWDEAPPRSYGRLVGMLKSSILADEAASGADYVRKALASDENASGSPTASYARALAALVAGDDDDARRWSAAMATGSDAFERTSRTIAALAQRDERAYGAALREIVLDFEQRQGHLTGVAIADTAVMLERLAADRGMTSGMRSPLLPAAT
;
A
#
# COMPACT_ATOMS: atom_id res chain seq x y z
N MET A 1 0.38 -16.86 6.91
CA MET A 1 -0.49 -15.66 6.93
C MET A 1 -0.61 -15.02 8.31
N ALA A 2 -1.07 -15.71 9.36
CA ALA A 2 -1.26 -15.11 10.70
C ALA A 2 -0.01 -14.38 11.25
N ALA A 3 1.15 -15.05 11.21
CA ALA A 3 2.42 -14.44 11.62
C ALA A 3 2.79 -13.16 10.84
N ALA A 4 2.41 -13.07 9.56
CA ALA A 4 2.63 -11.87 8.75
C ALA A 4 1.76 -10.71 9.25
N ILE A 5 0.49 -11.00 9.56
CA ILE A 5 -0.49 -10.02 10.07
C ILE A 5 -0.06 -9.52 11.46
N GLU A 6 0.38 -10.42 12.35
CA GLU A 6 0.86 -10.06 13.69
C GLU A 6 2.08 -9.12 13.60
N ARG A 7 3.03 -9.46 12.72
CA ARG A 7 4.23 -8.65 12.52
C ARG A 7 3.94 -7.31 11.84
N ASP A 8 2.99 -7.27 10.90
CA ASP A 8 2.48 -6.03 10.29
C ASP A 8 1.83 -5.14 11.38
N ALA A 9 1.06 -5.74 12.30
CA ALA A 9 0.48 -5.03 13.44
C ALA A 9 1.54 -4.42 14.38
N GLU A 10 2.62 -5.15 14.69
CA GLU A 10 3.76 -4.61 15.46
C GLU A 10 4.35 -3.37 14.77
N GLY A 11 4.62 -3.47 13.47
CA GLY A 11 5.17 -2.37 12.68
C GLY A 11 4.25 -1.16 12.63
N GLN A 12 2.94 -1.37 12.46
CA GLN A 12 1.94 -0.31 12.45
C GLN A 12 1.82 0.42 13.80
N ARG A 13 1.88 -0.31 14.93
CA ARG A 13 1.92 0.31 16.26
C ARG A 13 3.18 1.15 16.45
N ALA A 14 4.33 0.64 16.04
CA ALA A 14 5.60 1.37 16.11
C ALA A 14 5.57 2.64 15.24
N LEU A 15 4.98 2.59 14.03
CA LEU A 15 4.75 3.77 13.19
C LEU A 15 3.93 4.84 13.92
N LEU A 16 2.79 4.45 14.52
CA LEU A 16 1.95 5.38 15.28
C LEU A 16 2.65 5.96 16.51
N ALA A 17 3.53 5.19 17.15
CA ALA A 17 4.34 5.64 18.28
C ALA A 17 5.53 6.52 17.88
N GLY A 18 5.81 6.67 16.58
CA GLY A 18 6.97 7.40 16.06
C GLY A 18 8.30 6.63 16.17
N ASP A 19 8.26 5.34 16.54
CA ASP A 19 9.45 4.48 16.62
C ASP A 19 9.79 3.93 15.23
N ARG A 20 10.54 4.73 14.46
CA ARG A 20 10.90 4.41 13.08
C ARG A 20 11.77 3.17 12.95
N GLU A 21 12.64 2.91 13.92
CA GLU A 21 13.55 1.76 13.88
C GLU A 21 12.77 0.46 14.12
N ALA A 22 11.95 0.42 15.18
CA ALA A 22 11.11 -0.75 15.46
C ALA A 22 10.10 -0.99 14.35
N ALA A 23 9.50 0.08 13.79
CA ALA A 23 8.60 -0.01 12.66
C ALA A 23 9.29 -0.67 11.46
N ARG A 24 10.48 -0.17 11.07
CA ARG A 24 11.22 -0.69 9.93
C ARG A 24 11.59 -2.16 10.11
N ALA A 25 12.07 -2.55 11.30
CA ALA A 25 12.45 -3.92 11.58
C ALA A 25 11.25 -4.88 11.50
N ALA A 26 10.12 -4.50 12.12
CA ALA A 26 8.91 -5.31 12.09
C ALA A 26 8.33 -5.42 10.67
N LEU A 27 8.18 -4.31 9.95
CA LEU A 27 7.61 -4.29 8.60
C LEU A 27 8.47 -5.07 7.59
N ARG A 28 9.80 -5.05 7.73
CA ARG A 28 10.69 -5.91 6.93
C ARG A 28 10.41 -7.39 7.16
N SER A 29 10.31 -7.79 8.43
CA SER A 29 9.93 -9.17 8.77
C SER A 29 8.53 -9.53 8.29
N ALA A 30 7.57 -8.60 8.31
CA ALA A 30 6.23 -8.80 7.78
C ALA A 30 6.25 -9.01 6.26
N ALA A 31 7.03 -8.22 5.51
CA ALA A 31 7.20 -8.38 4.08
C ALA A 31 7.75 -9.78 3.72
N ASP A 32 8.76 -10.26 4.44
CA ASP A 32 9.30 -11.62 4.25
C ASP A 32 8.29 -12.72 4.54
N LEU A 33 7.44 -12.54 5.56
CA LEU A 33 6.39 -13.50 5.90
C LEU A 33 5.25 -13.49 4.87
N TYR A 34 4.85 -12.32 4.37
CA TYR A 34 3.87 -12.20 3.30
C TYR A 34 4.38 -12.82 1.99
N ARG A 35 5.66 -12.61 1.64
CA ARG A 35 6.31 -13.22 0.48
C ARG A 35 6.28 -14.75 0.56
N ARG A 36 6.79 -15.32 1.65
CA ARG A 36 6.72 -16.79 1.87
C ARG A 36 5.30 -17.30 1.79
N SER A 37 4.35 -16.58 2.40
CA SER A 37 2.94 -16.96 2.33
C SER A 37 2.36 -16.86 0.92
N TRP A 38 2.87 -15.98 0.06
CA TRP A 38 2.47 -15.86 -1.34
C TRP A 38 3.03 -17.02 -2.18
N ASP A 39 4.31 -17.36 -2.00
CA ASP A 39 4.97 -18.46 -2.72
C ASP A 39 4.30 -19.81 -2.47
N GLU A 40 3.70 -20.01 -1.28
CA GLU A 40 3.00 -21.23 -0.89
C GLU A 40 1.48 -21.20 -1.16
N ALA A 41 0.93 -20.03 -1.56
CA ALA A 41 -0.51 -19.85 -1.66
C ALA A 41 -1.09 -20.37 -2.98
N PRO A 42 -2.40 -20.75 -3.00
CA PRO A 42 -3.08 -21.02 -4.26
C PRO A 42 -3.12 -19.75 -5.14
N PRO A 43 -3.27 -19.91 -6.46
CA PRO A 43 -3.41 -18.79 -7.39
C PRO A 43 -4.46 -17.78 -6.93
N ARG A 44 -4.30 -16.51 -7.34
CA ARG A 44 -5.20 -15.39 -7.03
C ARG A 44 -5.16 -14.87 -5.59
N SER A 45 -4.22 -15.33 -4.78
CA SER A 45 -4.00 -14.89 -3.40
C SER A 45 -3.34 -13.50 -3.27
N TYR A 46 -3.66 -12.57 -4.15
CA TYR A 46 -2.93 -11.30 -4.37
C TYR A 46 -2.89 -10.38 -3.15
N GLY A 47 -3.82 -10.51 -2.20
CA GLY A 47 -3.78 -9.75 -0.94
C GLY A 47 -2.46 -9.97 -0.17
N ARG A 48 -1.84 -11.15 -0.29
CA ARG A 48 -0.52 -11.44 0.29
C ARG A 48 0.59 -10.64 -0.40
N LEU A 49 0.53 -10.55 -1.73
CA LEU A 49 1.48 -9.79 -2.53
C LEU A 49 1.36 -8.28 -2.26
N VAL A 50 0.14 -7.78 -2.10
CA VAL A 50 -0.13 -6.39 -1.67
C VAL A 50 0.41 -6.14 -0.26
N GLY A 51 0.15 -7.05 0.69
CA GLY A 51 0.69 -6.97 2.04
C GLY A 51 2.22 -6.88 2.05
N MET A 52 2.88 -7.76 1.29
CA MET A 52 4.34 -7.75 1.11
C MET A 52 4.84 -6.39 0.60
N LEU A 53 4.27 -5.89 -0.50
CA LEU A 53 4.74 -4.64 -1.12
C LEU A 53 4.51 -3.44 -0.20
N LYS A 54 3.34 -3.33 0.42
CA LYS A 54 3.02 -2.26 1.38
C LYS A 54 4.01 -2.26 2.55
N SER A 55 4.26 -3.42 3.15
CA SER A 55 5.23 -3.53 4.25
C SER A 55 6.66 -3.19 3.78
N SER A 56 7.04 -3.57 2.56
CA SER A 56 8.34 -3.22 1.97
C SER A 56 8.48 -1.70 1.75
N ILE A 57 7.44 -1.03 1.24
CA ILE A 57 7.43 0.44 1.07
C ILE A 57 7.61 1.14 2.42
N LEU A 58 6.85 0.71 3.43
CA LEU A 58 6.90 1.31 4.77
C LEU A 58 8.21 0.97 5.52
N ALA A 59 8.93 -0.09 5.11
CA ALA A 59 10.24 -0.47 5.65
C ALA A 59 11.43 0.13 4.89
N ASP A 60 11.18 1.06 3.96
CA ASP A 60 12.19 1.68 3.07
C ASP A 60 12.92 0.69 2.14
N GLU A 61 12.24 -0.39 1.76
CA GLU A 61 12.70 -1.39 0.79
C GLU A 61 11.78 -1.48 -0.43
N ALA A 62 11.19 -0.35 -0.81
CA ALA A 62 10.17 -0.29 -1.86
C ALA A 62 10.64 -0.92 -3.19
N ALA A 63 11.87 -0.61 -3.62
CA ALA A 63 12.39 -1.02 -4.93
C ALA A 63 12.48 -2.55 -5.11
N SER A 64 12.97 -3.27 -4.10
CA SER A 64 13.06 -4.75 -4.16
C SER A 64 11.67 -5.39 -4.13
N GLY A 65 10.76 -4.87 -3.31
CA GLY A 65 9.36 -5.31 -3.29
C GLY A 65 8.67 -5.09 -4.62
N ALA A 66 8.81 -3.91 -5.23
CA ALA A 66 8.22 -3.59 -6.51
C ALA A 66 8.76 -4.47 -7.65
N ASP A 67 10.08 -4.73 -7.67
CA ASP A 67 10.67 -5.64 -8.64
C ASP A 67 10.11 -7.07 -8.52
N TYR A 68 9.96 -7.57 -7.29
CA TYR A 68 9.36 -8.87 -7.04
C TYR A 68 7.89 -8.92 -7.53
N VAL A 69 7.07 -7.91 -7.22
CA VAL A 69 5.67 -7.86 -7.68
C VAL A 69 5.57 -7.88 -9.20
N ARG A 70 6.40 -7.09 -9.90
CA ARG A 70 6.41 -7.07 -11.37
C ARG A 70 6.73 -8.44 -11.95
N LYS A 71 7.74 -9.13 -11.42
CA LYS A 71 8.11 -10.49 -11.84
C LYS A 71 7.00 -11.51 -11.55
N ALA A 72 6.46 -11.49 -10.33
CA ALA A 72 5.41 -12.41 -9.90
C ALA A 72 4.15 -12.31 -10.75
N LEU A 73 3.79 -11.09 -11.20
CA LEU A 73 2.58 -10.83 -11.97
C LEU A 73 2.80 -10.80 -13.50
N ALA A 74 4.04 -10.83 -13.98
CA ALA A 74 4.33 -10.84 -15.42
C ALA A 74 3.89 -12.16 -16.08
N SER A 75 4.02 -13.28 -15.37
CA SER A 75 3.68 -14.62 -15.84
C SER A 75 2.35 -15.16 -15.31
N ASP A 76 1.60 -14.37 -14.53
CA ASP A 76 0.34 -14.82 -13.94
C ASP A 76 -0.85 -14.51 -14.84
N GLU A 77 -1.32 -15.53 -15.56
CA GLU A 77 -2.51 -15.45 -16.43
C GLU A 77 -3.78 -15.09 -15.65
N ASN A 78 -3.86 -15.44 -14.36
CA ASN A 78 -5.02 -15.14 -13.52
C ASN A 78 -5.02 -13.70 -13.01
N ALA A 79 -3.96 -12.94 -13.24
CA ALA A 79 -3.85 -11.58 -12.74
C ALA A 79 -4.61 -10.59 -13.64
N SER A 80 -5.00 -11.02 -14.83
CA SER A 80 -5.89 -10.25 -15.70
C SER A 80 -7.28 -10.11 -15.06
N GLY A 81 -7.82 -8.89 -15.03
CA GLY A 81 -9.14 -8.60 -14.47
C GLY A 81 -9.24 -8.66 -12.94
N SER A 82 -8.14 -8.89 -12.21
CA SER A 82 -8.14 -8.83 -10.74
C SER A 82 -7.86 -7.39 -10.27
N PRO A 83 -8.80 -6.76 -9.53
CA PRO A 83 -8.56 -5.44 -8.94
C PRO A 83 -7.39 -5.44 -7.95
N THR A 84 -7.25 -6.51 -7.16
CA THR A 84 -6.15 -6.65 -6.19
C THR A 84 -4.79 -6.81 -6.88
N ALA A 85 -4.70 -7.57 -7.96
CA ALA A 85 -3.46 -7.66 -8.74
C ALA A 85 -3.13 -6.32 -9.42
N SER A 86 -4.15 -5.63 -9.95
CA SER A 86 -3.99 -4.30 -10.55
C SER A 86 -3.51 -3.27 -9.52
N TYR A 87 -4.02 -3.33 -8.29
CA TYR A 87 -3.52 -2.51 -7.19
C TYR A 87 -2.03 -2.75 -6.91
N ALA A 88 -1.60 -4.02 -6.82
CA ALA A 88 -0.19 -4.35 -6.64
C ALA A 88 0.70 -3.83 -7.79
N ARG A 89 0.23 -3.96 -9.05
CA ARG A 89 0.94 -3.41 -10.22
C ARG A 89 1.04 -1.89 -10.17
N ALA A 90 -0.04 -1.20 -9.80
CA ALA A 90 -0.05 0.26 -9.71
C ALA A 90 0.94 0.78 -8.67
N LEU A 91 1.02 0.14 -7.50
CA LEU A 91 2.02 0.47 -6.47
C LEU A 91 3.44 0.20 -6.95
N ALA A 92 3.69 -0.94 -7.59
CA ALA A 92 5.01 -1.25 -8.12
C ALA A 92 5.45 -0.26 -9.21
N ALA A 93 4.51 0.20 -10.05
CA ALA A 93 4.75 1.23 -11.06
C ALA A 93 5.08 2.59 -10.42
N LEU A 94 4.32 3.01 -9.40
CA LEU A 94 4.62 4.25 -8.65
C LEU A 94 6.03 4.23 -8.04
N VAL A 95 6.43 3.10 -7.44
CA VAL A 95 7.78 2.90 -6.87
C VAL A 95 8.86 2.97 -7.96
N ALA A 96 8.59 2.41 -9.13
CA ALA A 96 9.50 2.44 -10.27
C ALA A 96 9.54 3.81 -11.00
N GLY A 97 8.68 4.76 -10.61
CA GLY A 97 8.53 6.04 -11.30
C GLY A 97 7.81 5.95 -12.65
N ASP A 98 7.12 4.84 -12.92
CA ASP A 98 6.36 4.63 -14.15
C ASP A 98 4.91 5.12 -13.96
N ASP A 99 4.73 6.43 -14.17
CA ASP A 99 3.45 7.10 -13.96
C ASP A 99 2.37 6.67 -14.96
N ASP A 100 2.75 6.23 -16.17
CA ASP A 100 1.80 5.75 -17.18
C ASP A 100 1.19 4.40 -16.77
N ASP A 101 2.04 3.45 -16.38
CA ASP A 101 1.55 2.16 -15.90
C ASP A 101 0.82 2.30 -14.55
N ALA A 102 1.27 3.21 -13.66
CA ALA A 102 0.55 3.51 -12.43
C ALA A 102 -0.90 3.96 -12.69
N ARG A 103 -1.12 4.84 -13.68
CA ARG A 103 -2.46 5.29 -14.10
C ARG A 103 -3.27 4.17 -14.76
N ARG A 104 -2.65 3.39 -15.64
CA ARG A 104 -3.30 2.27 -16.31
C ARG A 104 -3.83 1.26 -15.28
N TRP A 105 -2.99 0.85 -14.33
CA TRP A 105 -3.36 -0.15 -13.35
C TRP A 105 -4.28 0.39 -12.26
N SER A 106 -4.20 1.69 -11.92
CA SER A 106 -5.18 2.32 -11.04
C SER A 106 -6.57 2.36 -11.68
N ALA A 107 -6.68 2.66 -12.98
CA ALA A 107 -7.95 2.59 -13.69
C ALA A 107 -8.53 1.16 -13.69
N ALA A 108 -7.68 0.14 -13.91
CA ALA A 108 -8.10 -1.26 -13.92
C ALA A 108 -8.60 -1.78 -12.56
N MET A 109 -8.10 -1.27 -11.44
CA MET A 109 -8.59 -1.67 -10.10
C MET A 109 -9.87 -0.95 -9.68
N ALA A 110 -10.22 0.19 -10.29
CA ALA A 110 -11.29 1.07 -9.82
C ALA A 110 -12.66 0.39 -9.74
N THR A 111 -12.93 -0.60 -10.60
CA THR A 111 -14.22 -1.32 -10.65
C THR A 111 -14.36 -2.41 -9.58
N GLY A 112 -13.37 -2.59 -8.70
CA GLY A 112 -13.34 -3.70 -7.74
C GLY A 112 -14.19 -3.49 -6.49
N SER A 113 -14.24 -2.26 -5.97
CA SER A 113 -15.02 -1.83 -4.79
C SER A 113 -14.87 -0.34 -4.57
N ASP A 114 -15.73 0.27 -3.76
CA ASP A 114 -15.62 1.68 -3.37
C ASP A 114 -14.25 2.02 -2.73
N ALA A 115 -13.68 1.09 -1.96
CA ALA A 115 -12.35 1.25 -1.38
C ALA A 115 -11.26 1.25 -2.45
N PHE A 116 -11.37 0.39 -3.46
CA PHE A 116 -10.45 0.39 -4.61
C PHE A 116 -10.64 1.63 -5.49
N GLU A 117 -11.86 2.11 -5.68
CA GLU A 117 -12.14 3.34 -6.41
C GLU A 117 -11.54 4.59 -5.72
N ARG A 118 -11.69 4.71 -4.40
CA ARG A 118 -11.02 5.79 -3.63
C ARG A 118 -9.50 5.71 -3.76
N THR A 119 -8.96 4.50 -3.66
CA THR A 119 -7.51 4.27 -3.75
C THR A 119 -7.00 4.55 -5.18
N SER A 120 -7.76 4.18 -6.21
CA SER A 120 -7.36 4.41 -7.60
C SER A 120 -7.27 5.89 -7.92
N ARG A 121 -8.21 6.72 -7.45
CA ARG A 121 -8.16 8.18 -7.60
C ARG A 121 -6.91 8.77 -6.95
N THR A 122 -6.55 8.28 -5.77
CA THR A 122 -5.35 8.77 -5.06
C THR A 122 -4.06 8.38 -5.80
N ILE A 123 -3.95 7.14 -6.28
CA ILE A 123 -2.83 6.68 -7.11
C ILE A 123 -2.74 7.47 -8.42
N ALA A 124 -3.88 7.67 -9.10
CA ALA A 124 -3.94 8.39 -10.36
C ALA A 124 -3.52 9.86 -10.19
N ALA A 125 -3.94 10.53 -9.11
CA ALA A 125 -3.51 11.89 -8.81
C ALA A 125 -2.01 11.96 -8.52
N LEU A 126 -1.48 10.99 -7.76
CA LEU A 126 -0.06 10.91 -7.46
C LEU A 126 0.80 10.70 -8.73
N ALA A 127 0.35 9.84 -9.65
CA ALA A 127 1.00 9.61 -10.93
C ALA A 127 0.91 10.84 -11.87
N GLN A 128 -0.18 11.61 -11.79
CA GLN A 128 -0.34 12.86 -12.56
C GLN A 128 0.40 14.05 -11.96
N ARG A 129 0.99 13.89 -10.77
CA ARG A 129 1.58 14.97 -9.98
C ARG A 129 0.59 16.10 -9.65
N ASP A 130 -0.69 15.77 -9.48
CA ASP A 130 -1.72 16.71 -9.07
C ASP A 130 -1.87 16.71 -7.54
N GLU A 131 -1.16 17.63 -6.87
CA GLU A 131 -1.16 17.76 -5.41
C GLU A 131 -2.55 18.00 -4.82
N ARG A 132 -3.38 18.79 -5.51
CA ARG A 132 -4.72 19.14 -5.04
C ARG A 132 -5.64 17.93 -5.11
N ALA A 133 -5.64 17.22 -6.24
CA ALA A 133 -6.42 15.99 -6.40
C ALA A 133 -5.93 14.90 -5.44
N TYR A 134 -4.61 14.79 -5.24
CA TYR A 134 -4.00 13.83 -4.33
C TYR A 134 -4.47 14.07 -2.88
N GLY A 135 -4.34 15.31 -2.37
CA GLY A 135 -4.75 15.64 -1.01
C GLY A 135 -6.25 15.46 -0.77
N ALA A 136 -7.09 15.75 -1.77
CA ALA A 136 -8.53 15.52 -1.70
C ALA A 136 -8.86 14.02 -1.66
N ALA A 137 -8.30 13.22 -2.56
CA ALA A 137 -8.56 11.78 -2.65
C ALA A 137 -8.01 11.01 -1.43
N LEU A 138 -6.82 11.39 -0.93
CA LEU A 138 -6.24 10.81 0.28
C LEU A 138 -7.13 11.05 1.50
N ARG A 139 -7.78 12.22 1.59
CA ARG A 139 -8.69 12.56 2.70
C ARG A 139 -9.85 11.59 2.77
N GLU A 140 -10.41 11.23 1.62
CA GLU A 140 -11.50 10.27 1.57
C GLU A 140 -11.09 8.88 2.04
N ILE A 141 -9.84 8.46 1.77
CA ILE A 141 -9.30 7.21 2.33
C ILE A 141 -9.21 7.30 3.85
N VAL A 142 -8.65 8.39 4.40
CA VAL A 142 -8.50 8.55 5.85
C VAL A 142 -9.86 8.59 6.55
N LEU A 143 -10.82 9.36 6.02
CA LEU A 143 -12.19 9.43 6.55
C LEU A 143 -12.89 8.06 6.53
N ASP A 144 -12.68 7.26 5.49
CA ASP A 144 -13.19 5.90 5.43
C ASP A 144 -12.60 5.01 6.54
N PHE A 145 -11.29 5.09 6.78
CA PHE A 145 -10.66 4.34 7.87
C PHE A 145 -11.11 4.79 9.26
N GLU A 146 -11.34 6.09 9.47
CA GLU A 146 -11.85 6.64 10.74
C GLU A 146 -13.24 6.09 11.11
N GLN A 147 -14.02 5.65 10.13
CA GLN A 147 -15.35 5.07 10.34
C GLN A 147 -15.34 3.55 10.53
N ARG A 148 -14.20 2.87 10.35
CA ARG A 148 -14.11 1.40 10.41
C ARG A 148 -14.10 0.90 11.85
N GLN A 149 -14.97 -0.08 12.12
CA GLN A 149 -14.97 -0.79 13.40
C GLN A 149 -13.92 -1.92 13.48
N GLY A 150 -13.35 -2.34 12.34
CA GLY A 150 -12.42 -3.45 12.27
C GLY A 150 -11.29 -3.21 11.26
N HIS A 151 -10.08 -3.67 11.63
CA HIS A 151 -8.86 -3.57 10.84
C HIS A 151 -8.22 -4.96 10.77
N LEU A 152 -7.65 -5.33 9.61
CA LEU A 152 -7.08 -6.67 9.38
C LEU A 152 -6.04 -7.07 10.44
N THR A 153 -5.22 -6.11 10.86
CA THR A 153 -4.15 -6.28 11.86
C THR A 153 -4.62 -6.02 13.30
N GLY A 154 -5.87 -5.59 13.49
CA GLY A 154 -6.38 -5.11 14.77
C GLY A 154 -5.82 -3.76 15.23
N VAL A 155 -5.03 -3.07 14.39
CA VAL A 155 -4.50 -1.73 14.68
C VAL A 155 -5.34 -0.70 13.92
N ALA A 156 -5.86 0.30 14.63
CA ALA A 156 -6.56 1.42 14.02
C ALA A 156 -5.54 2.36 13.35
N ILE A 157 -5.22 2.07 12.09
CA ILE A 157 -4.28 2.85 11.27
C ILE A 157 -4.80 2.91 9.83
N ALA A 158 -4.68 4.07 9.21
CA ALA A 158 -4.95 4.24 7.79
C ALA A 158 -3.70 3.84 6.97
N ASP A 159 -3.28 2.59 7.08
CA ASP A 159 -2.01 2.08 6.51
C ASP A 159 -1.84 2.36 5.00
N THR A 160 -2.94 2.34 4.24
CA THR A 160 -2.97 2.67 2.82
C THR A 160 -2.62 4.14 2.60
N ALA A 161 -3.17 5.03 3.43
CA ALA A 161 -2.84 6.46 3.38
C ALA A 161 -1.38 6.72 3.82
N VAL A 162 -0.90 6.04 4.86
CA VAL A 162 0.51 6.14 5.31
C VAL A 162 1.47 5.72 4.20
N MET A 163 1.20 4.61 3.52
CA MET A 163 2.01 4.14 2.39
C MET A 163 1.96 5.13 1.22
N LEU A 164 0.80 5.68 0.89
CA LEU A 164 0.65 6.66 -0.19
C LEU A 164 1.37 7.99 0.14
N GLU A 165 1.36 8.43 1.40
CA GLU A 165 2.15 9.59 1.85
C GLU A 165 3.65 9.31 1.74
N ARG A 166 4.11 8.09 2.05
CA ARG A 166 5.53 7.72 1.84
C ARG A 166 5.93 7.85 0.37
N LEU A 167 5.10 7.35 -0.55
CA LEU A 167 5.33 7.46 -1.99
C LEU A 167 5.24 8.92 -2.49
N ALA A 168 4.38 9.74 -1.87
CA ALA A 168 4.29 11.16 -2.18
C ALA A 168 5.49 11.96 -1.66
N ALA A 169 6.08 11.57 -0.53
CA ALA A 169 7.29 12.21 -0.01
C ALA A 169 8.46 12.13 -1.00
N ASP A 170 8.67 10.98 -1.63
CA ASP A 170 9.70 10.79 -2.65
C ASP A 170 9.47 11.65 -3.91
N ARG A 171 8.25 12.19 -4.07
CA ARG A 171 7.82 13.04 -5.18
C ARG A 171 7.64 14.52 -4.78
N GLY A 172 7.82 14.86 -3.50
CA GLY A 172 7.58 16.22 -2.97
C GLY A 172 6.11 16.62 -2.87
N MET A 173 5.19 15.65 -2.79
CA MET A 173 3.73 15.88 -2.89
C MET A 173 2.94 15.50 -1.64
N THR A 174 3.59 15.36 -0.48
CA THR A 174 2.89 15.02 0.77
C THR A 174 1.77 16.00 1.06
N SER A 175 0.60 15.50 1.46
CA SER A 175 -0.57 16.35 1.72
C SER A 175 -0.50 17.09 3.06
N GLY A 176 0.38 16.65 3.97
CA GLY A 176 0.48 17.21 5.32
C GLY A 176 -0.74 16.91 6.21
N MET A 177 -1.55 15.91 5.83
CA MET A 177 -2.76 15.54 6.55
C MET A 177 -2.48 15.10 7.98
N ARG A 178 -3.40 15.44 8.88
CA ARG A 178 -3.36 15.02 10.29
C ARG A 178 -4.61 14.21 10.60
N SER A 179 -4.42 13.07 11.25
CA SER A 179 -5.48 12.19 11.75
C SER A 179 -4.88 11.34 12.88
N PRO A 180 -5.69 10.92 13.88
CA PRO A 180 -5.24 9.95 14.89
C PRO A 180 -4.86 8.58 14.28
N LEU A 181 -5.28 8.30 13.04
CA LEU A 181 -4.95 7.06 12.32
C LEU A 181 -3.68 7.17 11.45
N LEU A 182 -2.97 8.29 11.52
CA LEU A 182 -1.70 8.54 10.82
C LEU A 182 -0.57 8.76 11.83
N PRO A 183 0.67 8.36 11.54
CA PRO A 183 1.84 8.76 12.31
C PRO A 183 1.94 10.28 12.42
N ALA A 184 2.44 10.78 13.56
CA ALA A 184 2.74 12.20 13.68
C ALA A 184 3.78 12.62 12.62
N ALA A 185 3.56 13.77 11.98
CA ALA A 185 4.53 14.36 11.07
C ALA A 185 5.83 14.65 11.86
N THR A 186 6.94 14.04 11.43
CA THR A 186 8.29 14.31 11.95
C THR A 186 8.88 15.56 11.37
#